data_AF-B9KZJ2-F1
#
_entry.id   AF-B9KZJ2-F1
#
_cell.length_a   1.000
_cell.length_b   1.000
_cell.length_c   1.000
_cell.angle_alpha   90.00
_cell.angle_beta   90.00
_cell.angle_gamma   90.00
#
_symmetry.space_group_name_H-M   'P 1'
#
loop_
_entity.id
_entity.type
_entity.pdbx_description
1 polymer ?
#
loop_
_entity_poly.entity_id
_entity_poly.type
_entity_poly.pdbx_seq_one_letter_code
_entity_poly.pdbx_strand_id
1 'polypeptide(L)'
;MYLTDALQRIRQRLVENRARPETLALVDSVLATAQRAGGDQAQVRSLLELVRRLMRTPQANSNIVIYDDLAVLEEQLVQKAAQAAAARAQEEERPLPKPKKYYRQLKERERRNPEES
;
A
#
# COMPACT_ATOMS: atom_id res chain seq x y z
N MET A 1 0.57 -5.81 -12.09
CA MET A 1 1.26 -6.82 -11.26
C MET A 1 0.65 -8.17 -11.61
N TYR A 2 1.47 -9.20 -11.83
CA TYR A 2 0.97 -10.53 -12.15
C TYR A 2 0.34 -11.20 -10.93
N LEU A 3 -0.64 -12.07 -11.17
CA LEU A 3 -1.38 -12.76 -10.11
C LEU A 3 -0.46 -13.63 -9.26
N THR A 4 0.46 -14.38 -9.89
CA THR A 4 1.43 -15.25 -9.21
C THR A 4 2.35 -14.45 -8.30
N ASP A 5 2.93 -13.33 -8.79
CA ASP A 5 3.72 -12.40 -7.98
C ASP A 5 2.91 -11.84 -6.79
N ALA A 6 1.65 -11.49 -7.04
CA ALA A 6 0.78 -10.92 -6.02
C ALA A 6 0.48 -11.93 -4.90
N LEU A 7 0.19 -13.18 -5.26
CA LEU A 7 -0.05 -14.28 -4.33
C LEU A 7 1.20 -14.62 -3.51
N GLN A 8 2.38 -14.63 -4.13
CA GLN A 8 3.65 -14.80 -3.42
C GLN A 8 3.90 -13.69 -2.40
N ARG A 9 3.62 -12.43 -2.76
CA ARG A 9 3.72 -11.30 -1.83
C ARG A 9 2.72 -11.39 -0.68
N ILE A 10 1.50 -11.85 -0.95
CA ILE A 10 0.48 -12.09 0.10
C ILE A 10 0.98 -13.18 1.05
N ARG A 11 1.45 -14.32 0.51
CA ARG A 11 1.99 -15.42 1.30
C ARG A 11 3.13 -14.96 2.21
N GLN A 12 4.10 -14.21 1.67
CA GLN A 12 5.23 -13.70 2.44
C GLN A 12 4.77 -12.82 3.62
N ARG A 13 3.80 -11.93 3.39
CA ARG A 13 3.24 -11.08 4.45
C ARG A 13 2.47 -11.86 5.50
N LEU A 14 1.75 -12.91 5.08
CA LEU A 14 1.09 -13.81 6.03
C LEU A 14 2.10 -14.55 6.91
N VAL A 15 3.23 -15.00 6.34
CA VAL A 15 4.33 -15.59 7.12
C VAL A 15 4.91 -14.57 8.11
N GLU A 16 5.15 -13.33 7.68
CA GLU A 16 5.61 -12.23 8.56
C GLU A 16 4.62 -11.94 9.69
N ASN A 17 3.32 -12.01 9.41
CA ASN A 17 2.24 -11.88 10.40
C ASN A 17 2.05 -13.12 11.27
N ARG A 18 2.86 -14.17 11.09
CA ARG A 18 2.71 -15.48 11.76
C ARG A 18 1.31 -16.06 11.59
N ALA A 19 0.75 -15.90 10.39
CA ALA A 19 -0.54 -16.46 10.02
C ALA A 19 -0.56 -17.98 10.24
N ARG A 20 -1.75 -18.49 10.50
CA ARG A 20 -1.96 -19.88 10.85
C ARG A 20 -1.74 -20.78 9.62
N PRO A 21 -1.32 -22.03 9.82
CA PRO A 21 -1.00 -22.93 8.72
C PRO A 21 -2.16 -23.13 7.73
N GLU A 22 -3.42 -23.09 8.19
CA GLU A 22 -4.56 -23.24 7.29
C GLU A 22 -4.66 -22.07 6.29
N THR A 23 -4.34 -20.86 6.74
CA THR A 23 -4.31 -19.66 5.88
C THR A 23 -3.20 -19.76 4.84
N LEU A 24 -2.02 -20.21 5.25
CA LEU A 24 -0.90 -20.43 4.32
C LEU A 24 -1.24 -21.52 3.29
N ALA A 25 -1.87 -22.62 3.71
CA ALA A 25 -2.30 -23.69 2.83
C ALA A 25 -3.36 -23.23 1.81
N LEU A 26 -4.30 -22.37 2.21
CA LEU A 26 -5.25 -21.76 1.29
C LEU A 26 -4.51 -20.99 0.20
N VAL A 27 -3.61 -20.07 0.57
CA VAL A 27 -2.88 -19.24 -0.40
C VAL A 27 -1.99 -20.10 -1.31
N ASP A 28 -1.35 -21.14 -0.76
CA ASP A 28 -0.52 -22.08 -1.52
C ASP A 28 -1.36 -22.86 -2.55
N SER A 29 -2.57 -23.28 -2.19
CA SER A 29 -3.48 -23.95 -3.12
C SER A 29 -3.94 -23.04 -4.27
N VAL A 30 -4.19 -21.76 -3.97
CA VAL A 30 -4.59 -20.75 -4.97
C VAL A 30 -3.41 -20.43 -5.88
N LEU A 31 -2.19 -20.32 -5.34
CA LEU A 31 -0.96 -20.12 -6.11
C LEU A 31 -0.70 -21.29 -7.05
N ALA A 32 -0.77 -22.53 -6.56
CA ALA A 32 -0.58 -23.73 -7.38
C ALA A 32 -1.64 -23.85 -8.50
N THR A 33 -2.86 -23.36 -8.26
CA THR A 33 -3.93 -23.32 -9.26
C THR A 33 -3.66 -22.24 -10.30
N ALA A 34 -3.26 -21.04 -9.88
CA ALA A 34 -2.89 -19.95 -10.77
C ALA A 34 -1.73 -20.37 -11.70
N GLN A 35 -0.69 -21.01 -11.17
CA GLN A 35 0.44 -21.48 -11.98
C GLN A 35 0.01 -22.49 -13.06
N ARG A 36 -0.88 -23.43 -12.73
CA ARG A 36 -1.39 -24.43 -13.69
C ARG A 36 -2.28 -23.82 -14.77
N ALA A 37 -3.05 -22.79 -14.44
CA ALA A 37 -4.00 -22.15 -15.35
C ALA A 37 -3.39 -21.07 -16.26
N GLY A 38 -2.05 -20.96 -16.34
CA GLY A 38 -1.40 -19.88 -17.08
C GLY A 38 -1.55 -18.50 -16.40
N GLY A 39 -1.67 -18.49 -15.07
CA GLY A 39 -1.86 -17.30 -14.23
C GLY A 39 -0.73 -16.27 -14.32
N ASP A 40 0.40 -16.60 -14.95
CA ASP A 40 1.43 -15.64 -15.32
C ASP A 40 0.95 -14.61 -16.37
N GLN A 41 -0.18 -14.84 -17.03
CA GLN A 41 -0.84 -13.86 -17.90
C GLN A 41 -1.93 -13.06 -17.18
N ALA A 42 -2.39 -13.54 -16.02
CA ALA A 42 -3.45 -12.88 -15.27
C ALA A 42 -2.89 -11.69 -14.48
N GLN A 43 -3.43 -10.50 -14.72
CA GLN A 43 -3.06 -9.31 -13.97
C GLN A 43 -4.06 -9.01 -12.86
N VAL A 44 -3.54 -8.52 -11.74
CA VAL A 44 -4.34 -7.97 -10.65
C VAL A 44 -4.07 -6.48 -10.47
N ARG A 45 -5.11 -5.74 -10.10
CA ARG A 45 -5.04 -4.27 -9.92
C ARG A 45 -4.31 -3.89 -8.63
N SER A 46 -4.52 -4.64 -7.55
CA SER A 46 -3.88 -4.38 -6.26
C SER A 46 -3.82 -5.63 -5.38
N LEU A 47 -2.91 -5.63 -4.39
CA LEU A 47 -2.87 -6.65 -3.33
C LEU A 47 -4.15 -6.63 -2.48
N LEU A 48 -4.66 -5.42 -2.16
CA LEU A 48 -5.86 -5.26 -1.35
C LEU A 48 -7.09 -5.92 -2.00
N GLU A 49 -7.30 -5.70 -3.30
CA GLU A 49 -8.40 -6.33 -4.02
C GLU A 49 -8.26 -7.85 -4.05
N LEU A 50 -7.04 -8.36 -4.22
CA LEU A 50 -6.79 -9.80 -4.20
C LEU A 50 -7.06 -10.42 -2.81
N VAL A 51 -6.63 -9.77 -1.72
CA VAL A 51 -6.96 -10.21 -0.35
C VAL A 51 -8.47 -10.24 -0.13
N ARG A 52 -9.20 -9.20 -0.54
CA ARG A 52 -10.68 -9.19 -0.46
C ARG A 52 -11.33 -10.31 -1.26
N ARG A 53 -10.77 -10.67 -2.42
CA ARG A 53 -11.25 -11.82 -3.20
C ARG A 53 -10.99 -13.14 -2.46
N LEU A 54 -9.81 -13.30 -1.83
CA LEU A 54 -9.51 -14.47 -1.01
C LEU A 54 -10.47 -14.60 0.19
N MET A 55 -10.79 -13.49 0.87
CA MET A 55 -11.75 -13.49 1.98
C MET A 55 -13.16 -13.90 1.57
N ARG A 56 -13.54 -13.71 0.30
CA ARG A 56 -14.85 -14.11 -0.23
C ARG A 56 -14.91 -15.57 -0.69
N THR A 57 -13.79 -16.30 -0.61
CA THR A 57 -13.78 -17.71 -0.98
C THR A 57 -14.59 -18.55 0.03
N PRO A 58 -15.19 -19.67 -0.40
CA PRO A 58 -15.89 -20.57 0.51
C PRO A 58 -15.01 -21.03 1.67
N GLN A 59 -13.71 -21.28 1.42
CA GLN A 59 -12.77 -21.71 2.47
C GLN A 59 -12.56 -20.64 3.55
N ALA A 60 -12.46 -19.37 3.17
CA ALA A 60 -12.33 -18.27 4.14
C ALA A 60 -13.65 -18.04 4.89
N ASN A 61 -14.79 -18.10 4.19
CA ASN A 61 -16.10 -17.91 4.83
C ASN A 61 -16.47 -19.04 5.82
N SER A 62 -15.99 -20.26 5.60
CA SER A 62 -16.26 -21.40 6.49
C SER A 62 -15.24 -21.59 7.61
N ASN A 63 -14.13 -20.84 7.59
CA ASN A 63 -13.08 -20.95 8.58
C ASN A 63 -12.69 -19.56 9.11
N ILE A 64 -13.19 -19.22 10.31
CA ILE A 64 -12.92 -17.94 10.98
C ILE A 64 -11.43 -17.67 11.16
N VAL A 65 -10.62 -18.71 11.33
CA VAL A 65 -9.17 -18.59 11.46
C VAL A 65 -8.56 -18.00 10.19
N ILE A 66 -8.95 -18.52 9.03
CA ILE A 66 -8.47 -18.01 7.75
C ILE A 66 -8.97 -16.59 7.52
N TYR A 67 -10.24 -16.34 7.84
CA TYR A 67 -10.84 -15.03 7.68
C TYR A 67 -10.10 -13.97 8.49
N ASP A 68 -9.85 -14.25 9.77
CA ASP A 68 -9.18 -13.33 10.69
C ASP A 68 -7.75 -13.00 10.23
N ASP A 69 -6.96 -13.98 9.79
CA ASP A 69 -5.61 -13.73 9.26
C ASP A 69 -5.64 -12.84 8.02
N LEU A 70 -6.60 -13.07 7.13
CA LEU A 70 -6.78 -12.26 5.93
C LEU A 70 -7.30 -10.86 6.26
N ALA A 71 -8.15 -10.71 7.28
CA ALA A 71 -8.68 -9.42 7.75
C ALA A 71 -7.57 -8.56 8.36
N VAL A 72 -6.69 -9.13 9.18
CA VAL A 72 -5.50 -8.42 9.70
C VAL A 72 -4.62 -7.93 8.55
N LEU A 73 -4.39 -8.77 7.54
CA LEU A 73 -3.62 -8.35 6.36
C LEU A 73 -4.35 -7.26 5.55
N GLU A 74 -5.68 -7.35 5.40
CA GLU A 74 -6.48 -6.32 4.75
C GLU A 74 -6.30 -4.97 5.43
N GLU A 75 -6.45 -4.92 6.75
CA GLU A 75 -6.32 -3.70 7.54
C GLU A 75 -4.94 -3.06 7.36
N GLN A 76 -3.87 -3.85 7.43
CA GLN A 76 -2.51 -3.38 7.19
C GLN A 76 -2.33 -2.77 5.79
N LEU A 77 -2.96 -3.37 4.77
CA LEU A 77 -2.91 -2.86 3.40
C LEU A 77 -3.70 -1.55 3.25
N VAL A 78 -4.86 -1.43 3.91
CA VAL A 78 -5.66 -0.20 3.95
C VAL A 78 -4.87 0.92 4.63
N GLN A 79 -4.28 0.65 5.79
CA GLN A 79 -3.47 1.62 6.53
C GLN A 79 -2.27 2.11 5.70
N LYS A 80 -1.54 1.19 5.04
CA LYS A 80 -0.42 1.56 4.15
C LYS A 80 -0.88 2.43 2.97
N ALA A 81 -2.03 2.12 2.38
CA ALA A 81 -2.59 2.93 1.30
C ALA A 81 -2.98 4.34 1.78
N ALA A 82 -3.58 4.45 2.97
CA ALA A 82 -3.93 5.73 3.58
C ALA A 82 -2.68 6.57 3.91
N GLN A 83 -1.63 5.97 4.46
CA GLN A 83 -0.35 6.64 4.73
C GLN A 83 0.29 7.18 3.45
N ALA A 84 0.30 6.39 2.38
CA ALA A 84 0.85 6.82 1.09
C ALA A 84 0.04 7.98 0.47
N ALA A 85 -1.29 7.98 0.62
CA ALA A 85 -2.14 9.08 0.18
C ALA A 85 -1.87 10.36 0.98
N ALA A 86 -1.78 10.25 2.31
CA ALA A 86 -1.47 11.38 3.19
C ALA A 86 -0.09 12.00 2.89
N ALA A 87 0.93 11.16 2.64
CA ALA A 87 2.26 11.64 2.28
C ALA A 87 2.26 12.46 0.97
N ARG A 88 1.48 12.03 -0.04
CA ARG A 88 1.34 12.77 -1.30
C ARG A 88 0.64 14.11 -1.11
N ALA A 89 -0.42 14.15 -0.32
CA ALA A 89 -1.11 15.40 0.00
C ALA A 89 -0.18 16.40 0.70
N GLN A 90 0.65 15.94 1.63
CA GLN A 90 1.66 16.78 2.30
C GLN A 90 2.74 17.29 1.35
N GLU A 91 3.13 16.50 0.34
CA GLU A 91 4.09 16.93 -0.68
C GLU A 91 3.50 17.99 -1.61
N GLU A 92 2.22 17.87 -1.99
CA GLU A 92 1.48 18.87 -2.77
C GLU A 92 1.24 20.16 -2.01
N GLU A 93 1.05 20.09 -0.68
CA GLU A 93 0.91 21.25 0.20
C GLU A 93 2.24 21.97 0.49
N ARG A 94 3.40 21.42 0.09
CA ARG A 94 4.68 22.11 0.30
C ARG A 94 4.65 23.44 -0.46
N PRO A 95 4.77 24.58 0.24
CA PRO A 95 4.73 25.86 -0.43
C PRO A 95 5.86 25.94 -1.43
N LEU A 96 5.51 26.21 -2.69
CA LEU A 96 6.48 26.45 -3.76
C LEU A 96 7.49 27.51 -3.28
N PRO A 97 8.80 27.30 -3.48
CA PRO A 97 9.80 28.24 -3.02
C PRO A 97 9.49 29.64 -3.56
N LYS A 98 9.43 30.63 -2.65
CA LYS A 98 9.07 32.01 -3.01
C LYS A 98 9.94 32.49 -4.20
N PRO A 99 9.37 33.17 -5.21
CA PRO A 99 10.12 33.57 -6.40
C PRO A 99 11.35 34.42 -6.07
N LYS A 100 12.43 34.32 -6.86
CA LYS A 100 13.66 35.14 -6.69
C LYS A 100 13.38 36.66 -6.56
N LYS A 101 12.32 37.17 -7.18
CA LYS A 101 11.89 38.58 -7.04
C LYS A 101 11.53 38.96 -5.59
N TYR A 102 10.93 38.05 -4.83
CA TYR A 102 10.59 38.25 -3.41
C TYR A 102 11.85 38.53 -2.58
N TYR A 103 12.89 37.72 -2.74
CA TYR A 103 14.15 37.89 -2.01
C TYR A 103 14.94 39.13 -2.46
N ARG A 104 14.82 39.54 -3.74
CA ARG A 104 15.42 40.80 -4.21
C ARG A 104 14.75 42.02 -3.58
N GLN A 105 13.41 42.04 -3.53
CA GLN A 105 12.66 43.13 -2.90
C GLN A 105 12.90 43.21 -1.38
N LEU A 106 13.08 42.06 -0.72
CA LEU A 106 13.42 42.01 0.71
C LEU A 106 14.81 42.62 0.97
N LYS A 107 15.82 42.22 0.19
CA LYS A 107 17.17 42.81 0.26
C LYS A 107 17.20 44.30 -0.09
N GLU A 108 16.38 44.75 -1.04
CA GLU A 108 16.28 46.18 -1.38
C GLU A 108 15.59 46.99 -0.29
N ARG A 109 14.63 46.41 0.43
CA ARG A 109 14.00 47.03 1.61
C ARG A 109 14.96 47.12 2.79
N GLU A 110 15.68 46.04 3.11
CA GLU A 110 16.71 46.05 4.18
C GLU A 110 17.84 47.04 3.88
N ARG A 111 18.21 47.22 2.60
CA ARG A 111 19.19 48.22 2.18
C ARG A 111 18.69 49.66 2.24
N ARG A 112 17.37 49.88 2.23
CA ARG A 112 16.76 51.22 2.26
C ARG A 112 16.42 51.71 3.66
N ASN A 113 16.21 50.81 4.63
CA ASN A 113 16.01 51.14 6.05
C ASN A 113 17.07 50.46 6.93
N PRO A 114 18.30 50.97 7.00
CA PRO A 114 19.30 50.49 7.95
C PRO A 114 19.09 50.99 9.40
N GLU A 115 18.08 51.82 9.70
CA GLU A 115 17.89 52.49 11.01
C GLU A 115 16.76 51.92 11.91
N GLU A 116 16.38 50.65 11.74
CA GLU A 116 15.55 49.92 12.74
C GLU A 116 16.18 48.56 13.09
N SER A 117 17.46 48.58 13.46
CA SER A 117 18.14 47.47 14.16
C SER A 117 19.05 48.00 15.26
#